data_AF-A0A954ITZ4-F1
#
_entry.id   AF-A0A954ITZ4-F1
#
_cell.length_a   1.000
_cell.length_b   1.000
_cell.length_c   1.000
_cell.angle_alpha   90.00
_cell.angle_beta   90.00
_cell.angle_gamma   90.00
#
_symmetry.space_group_name_H-M   'P 1'
#
loop_
_entity.id
_entity.type
_entity.pdbx_description
1 polymer ?
#
loop_
_entity_poly.entity_id
_entity_poly.type
_entity_poly.pdbx_seq_one_letter_code
_entity_poly.pdbx_strand_id
1 'polypeptide(L)'
;MKRIAIRWFTFYPGSDKISAEHHAMFHGEAFRSGMKSIHAKKATWFNSVRTPLQLVHSKQLIPDLFQPAHNLVVSEAVKEKLLGLNKVGFLKVEFEKLVDFYSEKGVFEYYDMEEAYNEYGEPISPEEHLISLPDDPEAHKSLKDFYEVIIPTDKELVDGKSFREVEIEMEPPSWHGNPLVIRYNQEQFEQHFLIKAQSSIIFEPSVFERIRPHIDFDYFLVKEFDL
;
A
#
# COMPACT_ATOMS: atom_id res chain seq x y z
N MET A 1 -23.17 9.52 4.63
CA MET A 1 -22.39 8.77 5.64
C MET A 1 -20.92 9.16 5.49
N LYS A 2 -20.26 9.60 6.56
CA LYS A 2 -18.85 9.99 6.50
C LYS A 2 -17.94 8.78 6.28
N ARG A 3 -16.95 8.93 5.41
CA ARG A 3 -15.89 7.97 5.13
C ARG A 3 -14.54 8.67 5.03
N ILE A 4 -13.47 7.92 5.28
CA ILE A 4 -12.10 8.43 5.24
C ILE A 4 -11.31 7.57 4.24
N ALA A 5 -10.79 8.16 3.18
CA ALA A 5 -9.89 7.46 2.26
C ALA A 5 -8.46 7.76 2.66
N ILE A 6 -7.68 6.69 2.75
CA ILE A 6 -6.23 6.76 2.73
C ILE A 6 -5.79 6.36 1.33
N ARG A 7 -4.96 7.20 0.71
CA ARG A 7 -4.35 6.95 -0.59
C ARG A 7 -2.84 7.00 -0.46
N TRP A 8 -2.16 6.07 -1.12
CA TRP A 8 -0.74 6.21 -1.41
C TRP A 8 -0.56 6.76 -2.83
N PHE A 9 0.55 7.44 -3.12
CA PHE A 9 0.80 8.01 -4.46
C PHE A 9 2.02 7.33 -5.04
N THR A 10 1.91 6.90 -6.28
CA THR A 10 3.04 6.41 -7.05
C THR A 10 3.96 7.53 -7.55
N PHE A 11 3.60 8.81 -7.36
CA PHE A 11 4.40 9.96 -7.77
C PHE A 11 4.06 11.22 -6.97
N TYR A 12 5.08 12.00 -6.62
CA TYR A 12 4.96 13.26 -5.88
C TYR A 12 5.07 14.47 -6.83
N PRO A 13 3.98 15.16 -7.16
CA PRO A 13 4.11 16.52 -7.67
C PRO A 13 4.32 17.47 -6.48
N GLY A 14 5.58 17.68 -6.07
CA GLY A 14 5.97 18.87 -5.31
C GLY A 14 6.00 18.78 -3.78
N SER A 15 6.38 17.64 -3.19
CA SER A 15 6.89 17.66 -1.80
C SER A 15 8.41 17.56 -1.84
N ASP A 16 9.11 18.59 -1.37
CA ASP A 16 10.58 18.63 -1.29
C ASP A 16 11.17 17.59 -0.29
N LYS A 17 10.32 16.75 0.31
CA LYS A 17 10.66 15.89 1.45
C LYS A 17 10.80 14.40 1.12
N ILE A 18 10.11 13.91 0.09
CA ILE A 18 10.04 12.47 -0.21
C ILE A 18 10.32 12.24 -1.69
N SER A 19 11.46 11.61 -1.96
CA SER A 19 11.87 11.20 -3.30
C SER A 19 11.24 9.86 -3.69
N ALA A 20 11.34 9.49 -4.98
CA ALA A 20 10.92 8.18 -5.45
C ALA A 20 11.65 7.03 -4.72
N GLU A 21 12.94 7.23 -4.38
CA GLU A 21 13.70 6.28 -3.55
C GLU A 21 13.08 6.09 -2.17
N HIS A 22 12.81 7.19 -1.45
CA HIS A 22 12.16 7.11 -0.14
C HIS A 22 10.81 6.40 -0.19
N HIS A 23 10.07 6.61 -1.27
CA HIS A 23 8.80 5.94 -1.49
C HIS A 23 8.99 4.44 -1.68
N ALA A 24 9.90 4.03 -2.57
CA ALA A 24 10.24 2.61 -2.79
C ALA A 24 10.73 1.94 -1.50
N MET A 25 11.53 2.64 -0.70
CA MET A 25 12.06 2.16 0.57
C MET A 25 11.00 2.01 1.67
N PHE A 26 10.01 2.92 1.71
CA PHE A 26 8.92 2.90 2.69
C PHE A 26 7.82 1.90 2.33
N HIS A 27 7.49 1.80 1.04
CA HIS A 27 6.45 0.90 0.57
C HIS A 27 6.98 -0.50 0.30
N GLY A 28 8.25 -0.64 -0.07
CA GLY A 28 8.84 -1.89 -0.55
C GLY A 28 8.27 -2.33 -1.90
N GLU A 29 8.80 -3.46 -2.38
CA GLU A 29 8.32 -4.12 -3.60
C GLU A 29 7.60 -5.41 -3.22
N ALA A 30 6.44 -5.64 -3.83
CA ALA A 30 5.65 -6.85 -3.62
C ALA A 30 5.71 -7.79 -4.82
N PHE A 31 5.82 -9.08 -4.51
CA PHE A 31 5.78 -10.19 -5.43
C PHE A 31 4.71 -11.20 -5.02
N ARG A 32 4.24 -11.95 -6.01
CA ARG A 32 3.32 -13.06 -5.81
C ARG A 32 3.54 -14.07 -6.92
N SER A 33 3.85 -15.30 -6.52
CA SER A 33 4.18 -16.37 -7.47
C SER A 33 5.33 -15.99 -8.42
N GLY A 34 6.36 -15.30 -7.92
CA GLY A 34 7.52 -14.88 -8.70
C GLY A 34 7.28 -13.73 -9.68
N MET A 35 6.10 -13.09 -9.65
CA MET A 35 5.80 -11.91 -10.46
C MET A 35 5.58 -10.68 -9.59
N LYS A 36 5.95 -9.49 -10.07
CA LYS A 36 5.59 -8.22 -9.40
C LYS A 36 4.08 -8.19 -9.18
N SER A 37 3.65 -7.86 -7.95
CA SER A 37 2.26 -7.98 -7.51
C SER A 37 1.29 -7.08 -8.27
N ILE A 38 1.78 -6.02 -8.92
CA ILE A 38 0.98 -5.18 -9.83
C ILE A 38 0.44 -5.97 -11.03
N HIS A 39 1.15 -7.03 -11.44
CA HIS A 39 0.78 -7.91 -12.55
C HIS A 39 0.12 -9.21 -12.08
N ALA A 40 0.24 -9.55 -10.80
CA ALA A 40 -0.32 -10.78 -10.25
C ALA A 40 -1.82 -10.64 -9.90
N LYS A 41 -2.52 -11.78 -9.86
CA LYS A 41 -3.90 -11.82 -9.35
C LYS A 41 -3.91 -11.46 -7.86
N LYS A 42 -4.69 -10.45 -7.51
CA LYS A 42 -4.77 -9.88 -6.16
C LYS A 42 -5.57 -10.79 -5.24
N ALA A 43 -5.08 -10.99 -4.01
CA ALA A 43 -5.92 -11.54 -2.96
C ALA A 43 -6.97 -10.48 -2.56
N THR A 44 -8.24 -10.89 -2.59
CA THR A 44 -9.40 -10.09 -2.19
C THR A 44 -10.29 -10.96 -1.31
N TRP A 45 -11.26 -10.35 -0.64
CA TRP A 45 -12.17 -11.10 0.25
C TRP A 45 -12.87 -12.26 -0.48
N PHE A 46 -13.33 -12.02 -1.72
CA PHE A 46 -14.11 -12.98 -2.51
C PHE A 46 -13.26 -13.94 -3.36
N ASN A 47 -11.95 -13.73 -3.45
CA ASN A 47 -11.04 -14.66 -4.12
C ASN A 47 -10.65 -15.82 -3.19
N SER A 48 -10.87 -17.06 -3.63
CA SER A 48 -10.57 -18.28 -2.86
C SER A 48 -9.09 -18.65 -2.84
N VAL A 49 -8.32 -18.28 -3.87
CA VAL A 49 -6.87 -18.56 -3.94
C VAL A 49 -6.12 -17.43 -3.25
N ARG A 50 -5.50 -17.76 -2.10
CA ARG A 50 -4.78 -16.82 -1.23
C ARG A 50 -3.32 -17.23 -1.07
N THR A 51 -2.52 -16.98 -2.09
CA THR A 51 -1.04 -17.10 -1.99
C THR A 51 -0.51 -15.95 -1.13
N PRO A 52 0.43 -16.15 -0.21
CA PRO A 52 1.07 -15.05 0.52
C PRO A 52 1.68 -14.00 -0.40
N LEU A 53 1.73 -12.75 0.07
CA LEU A 53 2.50 -11.69 -0.56
C LEU A 53 3.98 -11.85 -0.15
N GLN A 54 4.87 -11.83 -1.13
CA GLN A 54 6.32 -11.85 -0.90
C GLN A 54 6.86 -10.43 -1.01
N LEU A 55 7.73 -10.00 -0.10
CA LEU A 55 8.17 -8.62 0.02
C LEU A 55 9.68 -8.49 -0.07
N VAL A 56 10.13 -7.47 -0.79
CA VAL A 56 11.47 -6.90 -0.69
C VAL A 56 11.33 -5.54 -0.01
N HIS A 57 12.02 -5.33 1.11
CA HIS A 57 11.87 -4.09 1.88
C HIS A 57 13.18 -3.68 2.56
N SER A 58 13.37 -2.39 2.82
CA SER A 58 14.42 -1.92 3.71
C SER A 58 14.14 -2.30 5.15
N LYS A 59 15.14 -2.88 5.85
CA LYS A 59 15.00 -3.19 7.29
C LYS A 59 15.00 -1.93 8.18
N GLN A 60 15.56 -0.83 7.68
CA GLN A 60 15.81 0.38 8.47
C GLN A 60 14.52 1.18 8.73
N LEU A 61 13.48 0.98 7.91
CA LEU A 61 12.28 1.81 7.92
C LEU A 61 11.03 0.98 7.59
N ILE A 62 10.77 -0.12 8.31
CA ILE A 62 9.52 -0.88 8.13
C ILE A 62 8.42 -0.25 8.99
N PRO A 63 7.46 0.49 8.40
CA PRO A 63 6.40 1.13 9.17
C PRO A 63 5.34 0.10 9.59
N ASP A 64 4.51 0.47 10.56
CA ASP A 64 3.37 -0.36 10.98
C ASP A 64 2.30 -0.54 9.89
N LEU A 65 2.32 0.34 8.87
CA LEU A 65 1.36 0.37 7.79
C LEU A 65 2.03 0.86 6.50
N PHE A 66 1.98 0.06 5.45
CA PHE A 66 2.56 0.39 4.14
C PHE A 66 1.83 -0.31 2.99
N GLN A 67 2.22 0.03 1.76
CA GLN A 67 1.58 -0.44 0.53
C GLN A 67 2.57 -0.76 -0.60
N PRO A 68 3.18 -1.95 -0.61
CA PRO A 68 4.19 -2.35 -1.62
C PRO A 68 3.59 -2.58 -3.02
N ALA A 69 2.28 -2.50 -3.15
CA ALA A 69 1.53 -2.56 -4.40
C ALA A 69 0.11 -2.07 -4.11
N HIS A 70 -0.91 -2.88 -4.41
CA HIS A 70 -2.31 -2.48 -4.27
C HIS A 70 -2.98 -2.89 -2.96
N ASN A 71 -2.34 -3.72 -2.14
CA ASN A 71 -2.92 -4.20 -0.89
C ASN A 71 -2.16 -3.57 0.28
N LEU A 72 -2.93 -3.21 1.32
CA LEU A 72 -2.42 -2.69 2.57
C LEU A 72 -1.70 -3.81 3.32
N VAL A 73 -0.46 -3.56 3.72
CA VAL A 73 0.29 -4.43 4.64
C VAL A 73 0.36 -3.73 5.98
N VAL A 74 0.10 -4.49 7.05
CA VAL A 74 0.04 -3.98 8.41
C VAL A 74 0.86 -4.86 9.35
N SER A 75 1.47 -4.24 10.36
CA SER A 75 2.13 -4.98 11.44
C SER A 75 1.11 -5.78 12.25
N GLU A 76 1.61 -6.74 13.02
CA GLU A 76 0.79 -7.48 13.98
C GLU A 76 -0.01 -6.56 14.92
N ALA A 77 0.59 -5.47 15.41
CA ALA A 77 -0.08 -4.53 16.30
C ALA A 77 -1.31 -3.87 15.65
N VAL A 78 -1.21 -3.50 14.38
CA VAL A 78 -2.33 -2.91 13.62
C VAL A 78 -3.35 -3.98 13.25
N LYS A 79 -2.92 -5.20 12.90
CA LYS A 79 -3.83 -6.35 12.69
C LYS A 79 -4.73 -6.55 13.92
N GLU A 80 -4.17 -6.57 15.13
CA GLU A 80 -4.95 -6.77 16.36
C GLU A 80 -6.04 -5.70 16.55
N LYS A 81 -5.79 -4.45 16.11
CA LYS A 81 -6.80 -3.38 16.14
C LYS A 81 -7.92 -3.53 15.12
N LEU A 82 -7.67 -4.29 14.05
CA LEU A 82 -8.60 -4.57 12.97
C LEU A 82 -9.30 -5.93 13.11
N LEU A 83 -8.89 -6.76 14.08
CA LEU A 83 -9.55 -8.04 14.35
C LEU A 83 -11.01 -7.87 14.75
N GLY A 84 -11.84 -8.83 14.34
CA GLY A 84 -13.28 -8.83 14.62
C GLY A 84 -14.10 -7.90 13.73
N LEU A 85 -13.48 -7.09 12.87
CA LEU A 85 -14.20 -6.29 11.89
C LEU A 85 -14.81 -7.20 10.80
N ASN A 86 -16.03 -6.88 10.41
CA ASN A 86 -16.75 -7.67 9.41
C ASN A 86 -16.03 -7.63 8.06
N LYS A 87 -15.85 -8.81 7.45
CA LYS A 87 -15.25 -8.99 6.12
C LYS A 87 -13.86 -8.35 5.97
N VAL A 88 -13.06 -8.41 7.04
CA VAL A 88 -11.63 -8.12 7.04
C VAL A 88 -10.88 -9.42 7.31
N GLY A 89 -10.01 -9.79 6.39
CA GLY A 89 -9.15 -10.96 6.50
C GLY A 89 -7.68 -10.56 6.54
N PHE A 90 -6.84 -11.51 6.92
CA PHE A 90 -5.40 -11.31 6.99
C PHE A 90 -4.70 -12.50 6.36
N LEU A 91 -3.67 -12.21 5.60
CA LEU A 91 -2.75 -13.22 5.08
C LEU A 91 -1.34 -12.82 5.51
N LYS A 92 -0.64 -13.71 6.21
CA LYS A 92 0.73 -13.44 6.64
C LYS A 92 1.59 -13.19 5.39
N VAL A 93 2.39 -12.12 5.40
CA VAL A 93 3.34 -11.83 4.33
C VAL A 93 4.65 -12.55 4.60
N GLU A 94 5.41 -12.78 3.55
CA GLU A 94 6.75 -13.34 3.61
C GLU A 94 7.73 -12.27 3.15
N PHE A 95 8.71 -11.91 3.97
CA PHE A 95 9.81 -11.08 3.51
C PHE A 95 10.78 -11.99 2.76
N GLU A 96 10.81 -11.87 1.44
CA GLU A 96 11.78 -12.57 0.60
C GLU A 96 13.16 -11.97 0.77
N LYS A 97 13.22 -10.64 0.93
CA LYS A 97 14.47 -9.91 1.15
C LYS A 97 14.28 -8.73 2.10
N LEU A 98 15.21 -8.60 3.04
CA LEU A 98 15.36 -7.42 3.88
C LEU A 98 16.72 -6.80 3.59
N VAL A 99 16.74 -5.57 3.09
CA VAL A 99 17.99 -4.92 2.69
C VAL A 99 18.47 -3.97 3.77
N ASP A 100 19.78 -3.89 3.95
CA ASP A 100 20.42 -2.88 4.80
C ASP A 100 20.78 -1.64 3.99
N PHE A 101 19.75 -0.88 3.62
CA PHE A 101 19.91 0.38 2.90
C PHE A 101 19.05 1.45 3.56
N TYR A 102 19.61 2.64 3.72
CA TYR A 102 18.92 3.79 4.31
C TYR A 102 19.18 5.02 3.46
N SER A 103 18.12 5.75 3.19
CA SER A 103 18.15 7.07 2.57
C SER A 103 17.47 8.04 3.54
N GLU A 104 18.15 9.15 3.85
CA GLU A 104 17.63 10.17 4.76
C GLU A 104 16.65 11.11 4.01
N LYS A 105 15.45 11.30 4.57
CA LYS A 105 14.39 12.15 3.98
C LYS A 105 14.95 13.54 3.65
N GLY A 106 14.79 13.97 2.39
CA GLY A 106 15.19 15.31 1.92
C GLY A 106 16.69 15.52 1.64
N VAL A 107 17.53 14.48 1.75
CA VAL A 107 19.00 14.59 1.53
C VAL A 107 19.45 13.92 0.23
N PHE A 108 18.58 13.16 -0.43
CA PHE A 108 19.01 12.15 -1.39
C PHE A 108 18.59 12.42 -2.85
N GLU A 109 19.59 12.62 -3.71
CA GLU A 109 19.46 12.66 -5.17
C GLU A 109 19.84 11.28 -5.74
N TYR A 110 18.86 10.39 -5.89
CA TYR A 110 19.07 9.03 -6.39
C TYR A 110 19.87 8.97 -7.70
N TYR A 111 19.66 9.94 -8.60
CA TYR A 111 20.35 10.01 -9.90
C TYR A 111 21.83 10.42 -9.81
N ASP A 112 22.35 10.73 -8.62
CA ASP A 112 23.77 11.02 -8.41
C ASP A 112 24.60 9.77 -8.03
N MET A 113 23.97 8.61 -7.82
CA MET A 113 24.68 7.36 -7.54
C MET A 113 25.13 6.66 -8.83
N GLU A 114 26.34 6.11 -8.84
CA GLU A 114 26.80 5.23 -9.94
C GLU A 114 25.91 3.99 -10.04
N GLU A 115 25.42 3.49 -8.91
CA GLU A 115 24.53 2.33 -8.79
C GLU A 115 23.12 2.59 -9.29
N ALA A 116 22.72 3.85 -9.47
CA ALA A 116 21.43 4.22 -10.07
C ALA A 116 21.42 4.04 -11.59
N TYR A 117 22.53 3.59 -12.19
CA TYR A 117 22.64 3.27 -13.60
C TYR A 117 23.04 1.80 -13.79
N ASN A 118 22.48 1.13 -14.81
CA ASN A 118 22.86 -0.23 -15.16
C ASN A 118 24.19 -0.28 -15.92
N GLU A 119 24.63 -1.48 -16.31
CA GLU A 119 25.88 -1.69 -17.07
C GLU A 119 25.95 -0.96 -18.42
N TYR A 120 24.80 -0.51 -18.94
CA TYR A 120 24.70 0.28 -20.19
C TYR A 120 24.65 1.79 -19.93
N GLY A 121 24.72 2.22 -18.67
CA GLY A 121 24.58 3.62 -18.28
C GLY A 121 23.14 4.13 -18.35
N GLU A 122 22.14 3.25 -18.38
CA GLU A 122 20.73 3.62 -18.32
C GLU A 122 20.26 3.64 -16.86
N PRO A 123 19.47 4.64 -16.45
CA PRO A 123 19.00 4.74 -15.08
C PRO A 123 18.13 3.53 -14.72
N ILE A 124 18.42 2.87 -13.60
CA ILE A 124 17.55 1.86 -13.01
C ILE A 124 16.49 2.55 -12.15
N SER A 125 15.30 1.97 -12.05
CA SER A 125 14.27 2.50 -11.14
C SER A 125 14.63 2.25 -9.67
N PRO A 126 14.23 3.14 -8.73
CA PRO A 126 14.33 2.90 -7.29
C PRO A 126 13.93 1.50 -6.84
N GLU A 127 12.83 0.99 -7.40
CA GLU A 127 12.33 -0.35 -7.14
C GLU A 127 13.31 -1.43 -7.61
N GLU A 128 13.90 -1.28 -8.79
CA GLU A 128 14.93 -2.19 -9.31
C GLU A 128 16.22 -2.13 -8.50
N HIS A 129 16.63 -0.93 -8.05
CA HIS A 129 17.77 -0.76 -7.15
C HIS A 129 17.53 -1.53 -5.85
N LEU A 130 16.39 -1.31 -5.19
CA LEU A 130 15.98 -2.03 -3.99
C LEU A 130 16.02 -3.56 -4.17
N ILE A 131 15.53 -4.07 -5.31
CA ILE A 131 15.55 -5.51 -5.64
C ILE A 131 16.97 -6.03 -5.83
N SER A 132 17.87 -5.22 -6.39
CA SER A 132 19.26 -5.61 -6.70
C SER A 132 20.14 -5.79 -5.47
N LEU A 133 19.82 -5.08 -4.37
CA LEU A 133 20.60 -5.09 -3.14
C LEU A 133 20.64 -6.49 -2.49
N PRO A 134 21.69 -6.83 -1.72
CA PRO A 134 21.78 -8.12 -1.04
C PRO A 134 20.77 -8.23 0.09
N ASP A 135 20.32 -9.46 0.36
CA ASP A 135 19.54 -9.78 1.56
C ASP A 135 20.41 -9.68 2.83
N ASP A 136 19.80 -9.28 3.93
CA ASP A 136 20.34 -9.36 5.29
C ASP A 136 19.60 -10.45 6.09
N PRO A 137 20.14 -11.69 6.14
CA PRO A 137 19.52 -12.80 6.85
C PRO A 137 19.32 -12.58 8.35
N GLU A 138 20.11 -11.72 9.00
CA GLU A 138 19.99 -11.47 10.43
C GLU A 138 18.77 -10.59 10.75
N ALA A 139 18.41 -9.68 9.84
CA ALA A 139 17.23 -8.83 9.98
C ALA A 139 15.94 -9.66 10.15
N HIS A 140 15.81 -10.76 9.39
CA HIS A 140 14.65 -11.66 9.42
C HIS A 140 14.39 -12.27 10.80
N LYS A 141 15.43 -12.46 11.62
CA LYS A 141 15.30 -13.09 12.95
C LYS A 141 14.64 -12.18 13.98
N SER A 142 14.75 -10.87 13.78
CA SER A 142 14.24 -9.85 14.69
C SER A 142 12.93 -9.20 14.22
N LEU A 143 12.57 -9.44 12.96
CA LEU A 143 11.40 -8.84 12.35
C LEU A 143 10.11 -9.47 12.92
N LYS A 144 9.19 -8.61 13.32
CA LYS A 144 7.85 -9.01 13.75
C LYS A 144 7.02 -9.47 12.55
N ASP A 145 5.92 -10.13 12.82
CA ASP A 145 5.00 -10.57 11.77
C ASP A 145 4.24 -9.39 11.14
N PHE A 146 4.06 -9.47 9.83
CA PHE A 146 3.24 -8.56 9.03
C PHE A 146 2.19 -9.31 8.23
N TYR A 147 1.13 -8.61 7.87
CA TYR A 147 -0.05 -9.19 7.27
C TYR A 147 -0.59 -8.31 6.15
N GLU A 148 -0.87 -8.93 5.01
CA GLU A 148 -1.67 -8.35 3.95
C GLU A 148 -3.14 -8.32 4.40
N VAL A 149 -3.74 -7.14 4.34
CA VAL A 149 -5.15 -6.91 4.69
C VAL A 149 -6.02 -7.30 3.49
N ILE A 150 -6.85 -8.32 3.70
CA ILE A 150 -7.75 -8.88 2.70
C ILE A 150 -9.15 -8.30 2.90
N ILE A 151 -9.52 -7.36 2.05
CA ILE A 151 -10.82 -6.68 2.09
C ILE A 151 -11.51 -6.74 0.72
N PRO A 152 -12.82 -6.47 0.68
CA PRO A 152 -13.55 -6.29 -0.57
C PRO A 152 -13.04 -5.10 -1.35
N THR A 153 -13.14 -5.20 -2.67
CA THR A 153 -12.94 -4.09 -3.60
C THR A 153 -14.27 -3.44 -3.95
N ASP A 154 -14.27 -2.16 -4.26
CA ASP A 154 -15.42 -1.42 -4.79
C ASP A 154 -16.10 -2.15 -5.96
N LYS A 155 -15.31 -2.72 -6.86
CA LYS A 155 -15.80 -3.53 -8.00
C LYS A 155 -16.57 -4.78 -7.58
N GLU A 156 -16.25 -5.37 -6.44
CA GLU A 156 -16.96 -6.54 -5.88
C GLU A 156 -18.25 -6.14 -5.16
N LEU A 157 -18.45 -4.85 -4.87
CA LEU A 157 -19.66 -4.29 -4.24
C LEU A 157 -20.67 -3.73 -5.27
N VAL A 158 -20.50 -4.06 -6.54
CA VAL A 158 -21.42 -3.68 -7.62
C VAL A 158 -22.05 -4.94 -8.17
N ASP A 159 -23.33 -5.16 -7.86
CA ASP A 159 -24.13 -6.22 -8.48
C ASP A 159 -25.13 -5.62 -9.49
N GLY A 160 -24.77 -5.73 -10.78
CA GLY A 160 -25.62 -5.83 -11.98
C GLY A 160 -26.76 -4.85 -12.29
N LYS A 161 -27.42 -4.19 -11.31
CA LYS A 161 -28.69 -3.47 -11.57
C LYS A 161 -28.88 -2.15 -10.81
N SER A 162 -28.20 -1.91 -9.69
CA SER A 162 -28.19 -0.59 -9.04
C SER A 162 -26.88 -0.32 -8.29
N PHE A 163 -26.22 0.78 -8.67
CA PHE A 163 -25.03 1.30 -7.99
C PHE A 163 -25.07 2.81 -7.97
N ARG A 164 -24.39 3.39 -6.98
CA ARG A 164 -24.03 4.81 -6.95
C ARG A 164 -22.59 4.94 -7.42
N GLU A 165 -22.31 6.06 -8.09
CA GLU A 165 -20.96 6.47 -8.45
C GLU A 165 -20.68 7.79 -7.74
N VAL A 166 -19.54 7.87 -7.06
CA VAL A 166 -19.05 9.10 -6.45
C VAL A 166 -17.61 9.31 -6.90
N GLU A 167 -17.35 10.50 -7.43
CA GLU A 167 -16.01 10.97 -7.74
C GLU A 167 -15.46 11.75 -6.54
N ILE A 168 -14.24 11.40 -6.12
CA ILE A 168 -13.54 12.06 -5.03
C ILE A 168 -12.28 12.66 -5.61
N GLU A 169 -12.23 13.98 -5.56
CA GLU A 169 -11.02 14.74 -5.84
C GLU A 169 -10.03 14.53 -4.68
N MET A 170 -8.90 13.95 -5.02
CA MET A 170 -7.75 13.81 -4.11
C MET A 170 -6.64 14.71 -4.63
N GLU A 171 -6.14 15.60 -3.78
CA GLU A 171 -5.01 16.48 -4.08
C GLU A 171 -3.77 16.01 -3.31
N PRO A 172 -2.60 15.88 -3.99
CA PRO A 172 -2.41 16.00 -5.43
C PRO A 172 -3.14 14.89 -6.23
N PRO A 173 -3.55 15.19 -7.48
CA PRO A 173 -4.20 14.21 -8.34
C PRO A 173 -3.26 13.05 -8.65
N SER A 174 -3.85 11.90 -8.99
CA SER A 174 -3.09 10.72 -9.44
C SER A 174 -2.20 11.04 -10.64
N TRP A 175 -1.24 10.17 -10.95
CA TRP A 175 -0.39 10.31 -12.14
C TRP A 175 -1.18 10.55 -13.45
N HIS A 176 -2.43 10.07 -13.50
CA HIS A 176 -3.31 10.24 -14.65
C HIS A 176 -4.26 11.45 -14.56
N GLY A 177 -4.14 12.31 -13.54
CA GLY A 177 -5.07 13.42 -13.32
C GLY A 177 -6.48 12.99 -12.91
N ASN A 178 -6.75 11.68 -12.81
CA ASN A 178 -8.10 11.18 -12.64
C ASN A 178 -8.52 11.18 -11.16
N PRO A 179 -9.75 11.61 -10.86
CA PRO A 179 -10.33 11.50 -9.52
C PRO A 179 -10.46 10.03 -9.11
N LEU A 180 -10.51 9.79 -7.80
CA LEU A 180 -10.87 8.48 -7.28
C LEU A 180 -12.37 8.28 -7.52
N VAL A 181 -12.71 7.36 -8.43
CA VAL A 181 -14.10 7.00 -8.72
C VAL A 181 -14.43 5.75 -7.92
N ILE A 182 -15.40 5.84 -7.02
CA ILE A 182 -15.92 4.71 -6.25
C ILE A 182 -17.30 4.36 -6.79
N ARG A 183 -17.48 3.10 -7.16
CA ARG A 183 -18.77 2.53 -7.53
C ARG A 183 -19.20 1.55 -6.47
N TYR A 184 -20.42 1.67 -5.96
CA TYR A 184 -20.90 0.79 -4.91
C TYR A 184 -22.42 0.69 -4.85
N ASN A 185 -22.92 -0.45 -4.41
CA ASN A 185 -24.28 -0.59 -3.90
C ASN A 185 -24.33 -0.12 -2.44
N GLN A 186 -25.26 0.78 -2.08
CA GLN A 186 -25.33 1.41 -0.75
C GLN A 186 -25.41 0.38 0.39
N GLU A 187 -26.32 -0.59 0.26
CA GLU A 187 -26.57 -1.59 1.29
C GLU A 187 -25.33 -2.45 1.53
N GLN A 188 -24.65 -2.86 0.45
CA GLN A 188 -23.40 -3.59 0.57
C GLN A 188 -22.34 -2.71 1.22
N PHE A 189 -22.13 -1.49 0.72
CA PHE A 189 -21.10 -0.55 1.20
C PHE A 189 -21.21 -0.23 2.70
N GLU A 190 -22.43 -0.15 3.25
CA GLU A 190 -22.67 0.09 4.67
C GLU A 190 -22.28 -1.11 5.56
N GLN A 191 -22.29 -2.33 5.04
CA GLN A 191 -21.91 -3.54 5.77
C GLN A 191 -20.39 -3.73 5.92
N HIS A 192 -19.59 -2.87 5.28
CA HIS A 192 -18.14 -3.00 5.20
C HIS A 192 -17.44 -1.82 5.87
N PHE A 193 -16.54 -2.14 6.81
CA PHE A 193 -15.74 -1.14 7.52
C PHE A 193 -14.51 -0.67 6.74
N LEU A 194 -13.99 -1.54 5.88
CA LEU A 194 -12.88 -1.27 4.98
C LEU A 194 -13.23 -1.72 3.58
N ILE A 195 -12.93 -0.87 2.59
CA ILE A 195 -13.13 -1.16 1.17
C ILE A 195 -11.92 -0.68 0.41
N LYS A 196 -11.42 -1.52 -0.48
CA LYS A 196 -10.38 -1.12 -1.42
C LYS A 196 -11.01 -0.47 -2.66
N ALA A 197 -10.60 0.74 -2.99
CA ALA A 197 -11.03 1.42 -4.21
C ALA A 197 -9.81 1.93 -4.97
N GLN A 198 -9.55 1.36 -6.15
CA GLN A 198 -8.38 1.68 -6.97
C GLN A 198 -7.06 1.63 -6.17
N SER A 199 -6.45 2.80 -5.96
CA SER A 199 -5.22 3.04 -5.21
C SER A 199 -5.48 3.60 -3.80
N SER A 200 -6.63 3.30 -3.22
CA SER A 200 -7.03 3.83 -1.93
C SER A 200 -7.71 2.76 -1.09
N ILE A 201 -7.63 2.91 0.21
CA ILE A 201 -8.41 2.15 1.18
C ILE A 201 -9.37 3.12 1.85
N ILE A 202 -10.65 2.80 1.79
CA ILE A 202 -11.73 3.58 2.38
C ILE A 202 -12.08 2.95 3.72
N PHE A 203 -12.10 3.79 4.75
CA PHE A 203 -12.36 3.42 6.12
C PHE A 203 -13.68 4.04 6.59
N GLU A 204 -14.39 3.27 7.40
CA GLU A 204 -15.34 3.81 8.37
C GLU A 204 -14.56 4.63 9.42
N PRO A 205 -15.05 5.83 9.82
CA PRO A 205 -14.30 6.74 10.68
C PRO A 205 -13.83 6.12 12.00
N SER A 206 -14.66 5.28 12.64
CA SER A 206 -14.28 4.65 13.90
C SER A 206 -13.12 3.67 13.75
N VAL A 207 -12.95 3.07 12.57
CA VAL A 207 -11.83 2.19 12.26
C VAL A 207 -10.57 2.97 11.91
N PHE A 208 -10.71 4.05 11.12
CA PHE A 208 -9.58 4.93 10.82
C PHE A 208 -8.92 5.44 12.11
N GLU A 209 -9.69 5.92 13.07
CA GLU A 209 -9.16 6.44 14.34
C GLU A 209 -8.42 5.38 15.17
N ARG A 210 -8.76 4.08 15.04
CA ARG A 210 -8.03 3.01 15.73
C ARG A 210 -6.60 2.88 15.20
N ILE A 211 -6.45 2.98 13.88
CA ILE A 211 -5.17 2.77 13.19
C ILE A 211 -4.39 4.07 12.98
N ARG A 212 -5.05 5.23 13.11
CA ARG A 212 -4.48 6.57 12.90
C ARG A 212 -3.10 6.77 13.55
N PRO A 213 -2.84 6.31 14.79
CA PRO A 213 -1.52 6.47 15.41
C PRO A 213 -0.37 5.72 14.72
N HIS A 214 -0.68 4.81 13.79
CA HIS A 214 0.29 3.98 13.06
C HIS A 214 0.50 4.42 11.61
N ILE A 215 -0.17 5.48 11.18
CA ILE A 215 -0.05 6.00 9.81
C ILE A 215 1.10 7.01 9.79
N ASP A 216 2.08 6.79 8.92
CA ASP A 216 3.04 7.82 8.56
C ASP A 216 2.43 8.73 7.49
N PHE A 217 1.90 9.88 7.93
CA PHE A 217 1.20 10.83 7.06
C PHE A 217 2.10 11.49 6.00
N ASP A 218 3.42 11.34 6.10
CA ASP A 218 4.33 11.77 5.04
C ASP A 218 4.09 10.93 3.76
N TYR A 219 3.71 9.66 3.91
CA TYR A 219 3.55 8.71 2.80
C TYR A 219 2.09 8.46 2.38
N PHE A 220 1.12 9.08 3.06
CA PHE A 220 -0.29 8.83 2.82
C PHE A 220 -1.13 10.12 2.78
N LEU A 221 -2.00 10.25 1.78
CA LEU A 221 -3.02 11.30 1.75
C LEU A 221 -4.23 10.76 2.46
N VAL A 222 -4.78 11.59 3.32
CA VAL A 222 -6.02 11.31 4.00
C VAL A 222 -7.06 12.33 3.59
N LYS A 223 -8.21 11.84 3.12
CA LYS A 223 -9.34 12.67 2.72
C LYS A 223 -10.61 12.15 3.36
N GLU A 224 -11.33 13.03 4.03
CA GLU A 224 -12.70 12.78 4.47
C GLU A 224 -13.70 13.19 3.38
N PHE A 225 -14.78 12.42 3.23
CA PHE A 225 -15.85 12.71 2.28
C PHE A 225 -17.17 12.06 2.72
N ASP A 226 -18.26 12.54 2.13
CA ASP A 226 -19.61 12.08 2.39
C ASP A 226 -20.09 11.14 1.26
N LEU A 227 -20.50 9.92 1.64
CA LEU A 227 -21.11 8.92 0.75
C LEU A 227 -22.57 8.63 1.10
#